data_AF-A0A923WVC3-F1
#
_entry.id   AF-A0A923WVC3-F1
#
_cell.length_a   1.000
_cell.length_b   1.000
_cell.length_c   1.000
_cell.angle_alpha   90.00
_cell.angle_beta   90.00
_cell.angle_gamma   90.00
#
_symmetry.space_group_name_H-M   'P 1'
#
loop_
_entity.id
_entity.type
_entity.pdbx_description
1 polymer ?
#
loop_
_entity_poly.entity_id
_entity_poly.type
_entity_poly.pdbx_seq_one_letter_code
_entity_poly.pdbx_strand_id
1 'polypeptide(L)'
;MRIIANAGGVASGKIFNIGNPDNNFSIRELATMMLDLAAEYPEYRDSARQVQLVDTSSGAYYGKGYQDVQNRVPKIDNTKLELNWEPTCAMREALVKIFDSYKDKLVDAKQLNN
;
A
#
# COMPACT_ATOMS: atom_id res chain seq x y z
N MET A 1 17.14 8.75 5.70
CA MET A 1 15.78 9.18 6.09
C MET A 1 15.89 10.13 7.28
N ARG A 2 15.34 11.36 7.22
CA ARG A 2 15.53 12.40 8.27
C ARG A 2 15.12 11.94 9.67
N ILE A 3 14.10 11.10 9.72
CA ILE A 3 13.54 10.50 10.95
C ILE A 3 14.59 9.66 11.69
N ILE A 4 15.38 8.86 10.96
CA ILE A 4 16.45 8.01 11.53
C ILE A 4 17.64 8.86 11.97
N ALA A 5 17.92 9.95 11.24
CA ALA A 5 19.04 10.84 11.57
C ALA A 5 18.81 11.60 12.90
N ASN A 6 17.55 11.81 13.30
CA ASN A 6 17.15 12.47 14.54
C ASN A 6 17.97 13.74 14.86
N ALA A 7 18.15 14.59 13.84
CA ALA A 7 18.95 15.80 13.98
C ALA A 7 18.41 16.67 15.12
N GLY A 8 19.28 17.07 16.05
CA GLY A 8 18.90 17.85 17.22
C GLY A 8 17.99 17.13 18.22
N GLY A 9 17.83 15.81 18.11
CA GLY A 9 16.96 15.04 19.01
C GLY A 9 15.47 15.28 18.82
N VAL A 10 15.05 15.89 17.69
CA VAL A 10 13.67 16.33 17.45
C VAL A 10 12.63 15.20 17.52
N ALA A 11 13.04 13.95 17.24
CA ALA A 11 12.16 12.78 17.25
C ALA A 11 12.12 12.04 18.60
N SER A 12 12.99 12.39 19.56
CA SER A 12 13.10 11.68 20.84
C SER A 12 11.84 11.81 21.69
N GLY A 13 11.27 10.68 22.11
CA GLY A 13 10.08 10.63 22.98
C GLY A 13 8.76 10.96 22.29
N LYS A 14 8.73 11.02 20.95
CA LYS A 14 7.55 11.38 20.16
C LYS A 14 7.01 10.22 19.34
N ILE A 15 5.73 10.31 19.00
CA ILE A 15 5.03 9.37 18.12
C ILE A 15 4.70 10.09 16.82
N PHE A 16 5.12 9.52 15.70
CA PHE A 16 4.86 10.06 14.37
C PHE A 16 4.14 9.02 13.51
N ASN A 17 3.06 9.44 12.87
CA ASN A 17 2.45 8.65 11.81
C ASN A 17 3.22 8.88 10.51
N ILE A 18 3.59 7.80 9.84
CA ILE A 18 4.23 7.82 8.52
C ILE A 18 3.27 7.19 7.53
N GLY A 19 2.66 8.01 6.69
CA GLY A 19 1.73 7.56 5.68
C GLY A 19 1.26 8.72 4.81
N ASN A 20 0.60 8.38 3.70
CA ASN A 20 0.01 9.36 2.80
C ASN A 20 -1.50 9.44 3.01
N PRO A 21 -2.03 10.49 3.67
CA PRO A 21 -3.47 10.64 3.89
C PRO A 21 -4.25 10.82 2.58
N ASP A 22 -3.60 11.26 1.50
CA ASP A 22 -4.22 11.42 0.19
C ASP A 22 -4.34 10.08 -0.56
N ASN A 23 -3.56 9.06 -0.17
CA ASN A 23 -3.67 7.71 -0.74
C ASN A 23 -4.72 6.85 0.01
N ASN A 24 -5.87 7.44 0.35
CA ASN A 24 -6.94 6.75 1.06
C ASN A 24 -7.95 6.12 0.09
N PHE A 25 -7.81 4.81 -0.15
CA PHE A 25 -8.65 4.03 -1.07
C PHE A 25 -9.23 2.80 -0.37
N SER A 26 -10.42 2.40 -0.78
CA SER A 26 -11.00 1.11 -0.40
C SER A 26 -10.18 -0.06 -0.98
N ILE A 27 -10.32 -1.24 -0.38
CA ILE A 27 -9.70 -2.48 -0.89
C ILE A 27 -10.18 -2.80 -2.31
N ARG A 28 -11.44 -2.50 -2.65
CA ARG A 28 -11.97 -2.70 -4.01
C ARG A 28 -11.31 -1.77 -5.01
N GLU A 29 -11.13 -0.49 -4.68
CA GLU A 29 -10.43 0.47 -5.54
C GLU A 29 -8.98 0.05 -5.74
N LEU A 30 -8.29 -0.37 -4.67
CA LEU A 30 -6.92 -0.89 -4.77
C LEU A 30 -6.84 -2.10 -5.71
N ALA A 31 -7.72 -3.09 -5.53
CA ALA A 31 -7.75 -4.28 -6.38
C ALA A 31 -8.01 -3.93 -7.85
N THR A 32 -8.92 -2.99 -8.11
CA THR A 32 -9.24 -2.51 -9.46
C THR A 32 -8.04 -1.80 -10.08
N MET A 33 -7.41 -0.86 -9.37
CA MET A 33 -6.21 -0.16 -9.84
C MET A 33 -5.07 -1.13 -10.16
N MET A 34 -4.89 -2.18 -9.35
CA MET A 34 -3.87 -3.20 -9.60
C MET A 34 -4.19 -4.04 -10.85
N LEU A 35 -5.46 -4.38 -11.10
CA LEU A 35 -5.86 -5.12 -12.30
C LEU A 35 -5.71 -4.28 -13.57
N ASP A 36 -6.12 -3.02 -13.53
CA ASP A 36 -5.95 -2.08 -14.64
C ASP A 36 -4.46 -1.94 -14.98
N LEU A 37 -3.63 -1.74 -13.96
CA LEU A 37 -2.19 -1.65 -14.15
C LEU A 37 -1.60 -2.97 -14.68
N ALA A 38 -1.99 -4.13 -14.12
CA ALA A 38 -1.51 -5.43 -14.56
C ALA A 38 -1.81 -5.71 -16.04
N ALA A 39 -2.93 -5.19 -16.58
CA ALA A 39 -3.26 -5.33 -18.00
C ALA A 39 -2.28 -4.58 -18.92
N GLU A 40 -1.63 -3.52 -18.45
CA GLU A 40 -0.63 -2.75 -19.19
C GLU A 40 0.66 -3.56 -19.41
N TYR A 41 1.04 -4.43 -18.46
CA TYR A 41 2.28 -5.21 -18.48
C TYR A 41 2.13 -6.54 -19.23
N PRO A 42 2.93 -6.83 -20.28
CA PRO A 42 2.88 -8.10 -21.01
C PRO A 42 2.99 -9.34 -20.11
N GLU A 43 3.79 -9.26 -19.06
CA GLU A 43 4.09 -10.33 -18.12
C GLU A 43 2.89 -10.73 -17.26
N TYR A 44 1.98 -9.79 -17.00
CA TYR A 44 0.83 -9.97 -16.13
C TYR A 44 -0.49 -10.03 -16.89
N ARG A 45 -0.56 -9.45 -18.09
CA ARG A 45 -1.80 -9.20 -18.86
C ARG A 45 -2.71 -10.41 -18.98
N ASP A 46 -2.17 -11.56 -19.37
CA ASP A 46 -2.99 -12.76 -19.60
C ASP A 46 -3.50 -13.36 -18.29
N SER A 47 -2.72 -13.28 -17.22
CA SER A 47 -3.16 -13.72 -15.89
C SER A 47 -4.19 -12.74 -15.31
N ALA A 48 -3.98 -11.44 -15.46
CA ALA A 48 -4.90 -10.39 -15.00
C ALA A 48 -6.30 -10.53 -15.61
N ARG A 49 -6.39 -10.88 -16.90
CA ARG A 49 -7.67 -11.14 -17.60
C ARG A 49 -8.48 -12.29 -17.01
N GLN A 50 -7.84 -13.21 -16.29
CA GLN A 50 -8.49 -14.36 -15.66
C GLN A 50 -8.92 -14.09 -14.22
N VAL A 51 -8.48 -12.98 -13.63
CA VAL A 51 -8.82 -12.64 -12.23
C VAL A 51 -10.27 -12.21 -12.13
N GLN A 52 -10.96 -12.73 -11.13
CA GLN A 52 -12.29 -12.32 -10.74
C GLN A 52 -12.27 -11.77 -9.32
N LEU A 53 -12.88 -10.61 -9.12
CA LEU A 53 -13.12 -10.09 -7.78
C LEU A 53 -14.31 -10.82 -7.16
N VAL A 54 -14.06 -11.60 -6.12
CA VAL A 54 -15.08 -12.38 -5.42
C VAL A 54 -15.34 -11.77 -4.06
N ASP A 55 -16.59 -11.41 -3.81
CA ASP A 55 -17.01 -10.88 -2.52
C ASP A 55 -17.14 -12.01 -1.51
N THR A 56 -16.55 -11.80 -0.33
CA THR A 56 -16.58 -12.77 0.75
C THR A 56 -16.80 -12.08 2.09
N SER A 57 -17.40 -12.79 3.03
CA SER A 57 -17.52 -12.28 4.39
C SER A 57 -16.17 -12.36 5.10
N SER A 58 -15.91 -11.43 6.01
CA SER A 58 -14.71 -11.47 6.85
C SER A 58 -14.63 -12.76 7.68
N GLY A 59 -15.77 -13.31 8.12
CA GLY A 59 -15.81 -14.58 8.83
C GLY A 59 -15.40 -15.79 7.97
N ALA A 60 -15.72 -15.77 6.68
CA ALA A 60 -15.30 -16.82 5.76
C ALA A 60 -13.82 -16.69 5.36
N TYR A 61 -13.30 -15.47 5.26
CA TYR A 61 -11.90 -15.23 4.86
C TYR A 61 -10.91 -15.26 6.04
N TYR A 62 -11.21 -14.57 7.14
CA TYR A 62 -10.35 -14.42 8.31
C TYR A 62 -10.77 -15.26 9.53
N GLY A 63 -11.98 -15.84 9.52
CA GLY A 63 -12.49 -16.64 10.62
C GLY A 63 -13.32 -15.87 11.66
N LYS A 64 -13.90 -16.62 12.60
CA LYS A 64 -14.76 -16.07 13.66
C LYS A 64 -13.96 -15.18 14.61
N GLY A 65 -14.51 -14.01 14.91
CA GLY A 65 -13.90 -13.04 15.83
C GLY A 65 -13.02 -11.99 15.14
N TYR A 66 -12.85 -12.07 13.82
CA TYR A 66 -12.17 -11.02 13.07
C TYR A 66 -12.94 -9.70 13.12
N GLN A 67 -12.22 -8.63 13.43
CA GLN A 67 -12.69 -7.25 13.39
C GLN A 67 -11.64 -6.41 12.67
N ASP A 68 -12.09 -5.47 11.85
CA ASP A 68 -11.21 -4.54 11.16
C ASP A 68 -11.66 -3.10 11.38
N VAL A 69 -10.77 -2.19 11.03
CA VAL A 69 -10.96 -0.75 11.13
C VAL A 69 -11.48 -0.26 9.78
N GLN A 70 -12.60 0.46 9.79
CA GLN A 70 -13.26 0.91 8.56
C GLN A 70 -12.39 1.89 7.74
N ASN A 71 -11.58 2.71 8.40
CA ASN A 71 -10.75 3.71 7.74
C ASN A 71 -9.47 3.95 8.55
N ARG A 72 -8.35 4.16 7.87
CA ARG A 72 -7.04 4.44 8.47
C ARG A 72 -6.38 5.63 7.77
N VAL A 73 -6.84 6.83 8.09
CA VAL A 73 -6.20 8.08 7.62
C VAL A 73 -5.21 8.56 8.68
N PRO A 74 -3.90 8.57 8.39
CA PRO A 74 -2.90 9.03 9.35
C PRO A 74 -2.95 10.55 9.51
N LYS A 75 -3.07 11.05 10.74
CA LYS A 75 -2.79 12.45 11.05
C LYS A 75 -1.27 12.67 11.03
N ILE A 76 -0.78 13.51 10.12
CA ILE A 76 0.67 13.70 9.90
C ILE A 76 1.16 15.13 10.18
N ASP A 77 0.37 15.97 10.84
CA ASP A 77 0.72 17.38 11.11
C ASP A 77 2.06 17.53 11.84
N ASN A 78 2.27 16.74 12.89
CA ASN A 78 3.53 16.76 13.65
C ASN A 78 4.71 16.20 12.84
N THR A 79 4.47 15.19 12.01
CA THR A 79 5.47 14.65 11.09
C THR A 79 5.91 15.71 10.07
N LYS A 80 4.95 16.47 9.50
CA LYS A 80 5.24 17.58 8.57
C LYS A 80 6.01 18.70 9.26
N LEU A 81 5.51 19.18 10.41
CA LEU A 81 6.09 20.35 11.08
C LEU A 81 7.47 20.07 11.69
N GLU A 82 7.62 18.94 12.39
CA GLU A 82 8.82 18.71 13.21
C GLU A 82 9.91 17.98 12.44
N LEU A 83 9.55 17.05 11.55
CA LEU A 83 10.52 16.29 10.76
C LEU A 83 10.75 16.90 9.37
N ASN A 84 9.98 17.94 9.02
CA ASN A 84 9.96 18.56 7.69
C ASN A 84 9.85 17.46 6.61
N TRP A 85 8.91 16.55 6.80
CA TRP A 85 8.68 15.40 5.93
C TRP A 85 7.23 15.38 5.46
N GLU A 86 7.04 15.12 4.17
CA GLU A 86 5.72 14.98 3.56
C GLU A 86 5.78 13.85 2.51
N PRO A 87 4.74 13.01 2.40
CA PRO A 87 4.67 12.00 1.35
C PRO A 87 4.51 12.65 -0.03
N THR A 88 5.30 12.18 -1.01
CA THR A 88 5.26 12.71 -2.37
C THR A 88 4.82 11.69 -3.42
N CYS A 89 4.78 10.40 -3.05
CA CYS A 89 4.43 9.30 -3.96
C CYS A 89 2.90 9.07 -3.95
N ALA A 90 2.27 9.29 -5.10
CA ALA A 90 0.83 9.00 -5.29
C ALA A 90 0.59 7.48 -5.38
N MET A 91 -0.64 7.02 -5.10
CA MET A 91 -0.98 5.60 -5.08
C MET A 91 -0.62 4.89 -6.40
N ARG A 92 -1.02 5.45 -7.55
CA ARG A 92 -0.70 4.84 -8.86
C ARG A 92 0.82 4.76 -9.09
N GLU A 93 1.57 5.80 -8.72
CA GLU A 93 3.02 5.81 -8.85
C GLU A 93 3.68 4.73 -7.98
N ALA A 94 3.19 4.56 -6.75
CA ALA A 94 3.66 3.50 -5.85
C ALA A 94 3.39 2.11 -6.46
N LEU A 95 2.20 1.88 -7.00
CA LEU A 95 1.85 0.63 -7.66
C LEU A 95 2.73 0.36 -8.89
N VAL A 96 2.95 1.35 -9.77
CA VAL A 96 3.87 1.21 -10.92
C VAL A 96 5.25 0.74 -10.47
N LYS A 97 5.82 1.39 -9.45
CA LYS A 97 7.14 1.03 -8.91
C LYS A 97 7.18 -0.41 -8.38
N ILE A 98 6.09 -0.88 -7.76
CA ILE A 98 5.98 -2.26 -7.30
C ILE A 98 5.92 -3.22 -8.49
N PHE A 99 5.04 -2.98 -9.46
CA PHE A 99 4.92 -3.81 -10.67
C PHE A 99 6.25 -3.88 -11.43
N ASP A 100 6.93 -2.75 -11.61
CA ASP A 100 8.26 -2.70 -12.23
C ASP A 100 9.32 -3.50 -11.47
N SER A 101 9.24 -3.55 -10.13
CA SER A 101 10.18 -4.34 -9.32
C SER A 101 9.96 -5.86 -9.43
N TYR A 102 8.75 -6.30 -9.81
CA TYR A 102 8.37 -7.71 -9.84
C TYR A 102 8.26 -8.29 -11.26
N LYS A 103 8.19 -7.47 -12.32
CA LYS A 103 7.97 -7.94 -13.69
C LYS A 103 9.05 -8.92 -14.19
N ASP A 104 10.30 -8.70 -13.77
CA ASP A 104 11.43 -9.59 -14.11
C ASP A 104 11.61 -10.74 -13.11
N LYS A 105 10.76 -10.78 -12.08
CA LYS A 105 10.81 -11.73 -10.95
C LYS A 105 9.48 -12.43 -10.75
N LEU A 106 8.82 -12.83 -11.84
CA LEU A 106 7.51 -13.49 -11.79
C LEU A 106 7.49 -14.75 -10.90
N VAL A 107 8.64 -15.43 -10.76
CA VAL A 107 8.78 -16.56 -9.83
C VAL A 107 8.66 -16.09 -8.38
N ASP A 108 9.27 -14.95 -8.03
CA ASP A 108 9.21 -14.36 -6.67
C ASP A 108 7.83 -13.76 -6.37
N ALA A 109 7.17 -13.17 -7.38
CA ALA A 109 5.80 -12.66 -7.24
C ALA A 109 4.81 -13.79 -6.91
N LYS A 110 4.95 -14.97 -7.54
CA LYS A 110 4.13 -16.14 -7.24
C LYS A 110 4.33 -16.67 -5.81
N GLN A 111 5.50 -16.46 -5.22
CA GLN A 111 5.80 -16.87 -3.84
C GLN A 111 5.13 -16.01 -2.77
N LEU A 112 4.63 -14.81 -3.11
CA LEU A 112 3.87 -13.96 -2.17
C LEU A 112 2.52 -14.58 -1.75
N ASN A 113 2.05 -15.59 -2.49
CA ASN A 113 0.80 -16.29 -2.23
C ASN A 113 0.96 -17.59 -1.41
N ASN A 114 2.16 -17.89 -0.92
CA ASN A 114 2.47 -19.08 -0.12
C ASN A 114 2.87 -18.73 1.32
#